data_AF-A0A9W8MRH8-F1
#
_entry.id   AF-A0A9W8MRH8-F1
#
_cell.length_a   1.000
_cell.length_b   1.000
_cell.length_c   1.000
_cell.angle_alpha   90.00
_cell.angle_beta   90.00
_cell.angle_gamma   90.00
#
_symmetry.space_group_name_H-M   'P 1'
#
loop_
_entity.id
_entity.type
_entity.pdbx_description
1 polymer ?
#
loop_
_entity_poly.entity_id
_entity_poly.type
_entity_poly.pdbx_seq_one_letter_code
_entity_poly.pdbx_strand_id
1 'polypeptide(L)'
;MFSLSTISVSTLLALLPYVSAQAPAVVKDGLDPRLVLQGINHGYLHNVSVSDVPLRSVCTFSNQWYSQCLPGSAPTTAVVTQPATTTTSGSAPTTTAASKANYWFSFGDSYTQTGFTPSGTLPNSVNPFGNPDFPGWTATGGTNWVGYVTTTYNNSLLYTYNYAYGGATIDANLVKPYTPTVLSLTDQVNQFLTTVANKPASTPWTSSNALFSIWIGINDIGNSWYLSGDRGAFSDTLLNAEFALVQKLYDAGARNFLFVNVPPIERSPLMLRESTESQAGERAVIAGFNSRLVAKANAFAAANSGVKTFFWDSHAQFTTILNSPQTYGFKDATSYGSGSDIFWGNDYHPSSFAHKFFGQEVGQNALEGTIW
;
A
#
# COMPACT_ATOMS: atom_id res chain seq x y z
N MET A 1 -79.55 8.49 -12.51
CA MET A 1 -80.39 7.34 -12.09
C MET A 1 -79.83 6.77 -10.80
N PHE A 2 -80.71 6.41 -9.86
CA PHE A 2 -80.48 5.65 -8.62
C PHE A 2 -80.09 4.17 -8.95
N SER A 3 -79.61 3.28 -8.08
CA SER A 3 -79.15 3.30 -6.68
C SER A 3 -78.41 1.97 -6.32
N LEU A 4 -77.70 1.97 -5.19
CA LEU A 4 -77.00 0.93 -4.41
C LEU A 4 -77.25 -0.58 -4.63
N SER A 5 -76.16 -1.36 -4.43
CA SER A 5 -76.10 -2.67 -3.72
C SER A 5 -74.63 -3.01 -3.34
N THR A 6 -74.29 -4.05 -2.55
CA THR A 6 -74.33 -4.08 -1.05
C THR A 6 -73.49 -5.23 -0.44
N ILE A 7 -72.74 -4.98 0.67
CA ILE A 7 -72.30 -5.95 1.73
C ILE A 7 -71.19 -6.98 1.29
N SER A 8 -70.23 -7.55 2.06
CA SER A 8 -69.74 -7.60 3.47
C SER A 8 -68.18 -7.74 3.46
N VAL A 9 -67.32 -7.23 4.38
CA VAL A 9 -67.02 -7.49 5.82
C VAL A 9 -66.19 -8.76 6.15
N SER A 10 -65.01 -8.54 6.79
CA SER A 10 -64.12 -9.47 7.55
C SER A 10 -63.32 -10.53 6.74
N THR A 11 -62.11 -10.98 7.14
CA THR A 11 -61.57 -11.21 8.51
C THR A 11 -60.06 -10.88 8.69
N LEU A 12 -59.60 -10.86 9.95
CA LEU A 12 -58.24 -10.61 10.43
C LEU A 12 -57.58 -11.92 10.95
N LEU A 13 -56.26 -12.12 10.73
CA LEU A 13 -55.22 -12.84 11.53
C LEU A 13 -54.04 -13.21 10.58
N ALA A 14 -52.84 -12.63 10.67
CA ALA A 14 -51.75 -12.86 11.65
C ALA A 14 -50.94 -14.16 11.43
N LEU A 15 -49.68 -14.04 10.97
CA LEU A 15 -48.47 -14.72 11.50
C LEU A 15 -47.18 -14.30 10.78
N LEU A 16 -46.04 -14.60 11.42
CA LEU A 16 -44.67 -14.09 11.18
C LEU A 16 -43.95 -14.70 9.95
N PRO A 17 -42.83 -14.11 9.47
CA PRO A 17 -42.25 -14.41 8.16
C PRO A 17 -41.41 -15.69 8.13
N TYR A 18 -41.32 -16.30 6.95
CA TYR A 18 -40.27 -17.26 6.61
C TYR A 18 -39.53 -16.83 5.35
N VAL A 19 -38.22 -17.05 5.37
CA VAL A 19 -37.27 -16.71 4.31
C VAL A 19 -37.50 -17.61 3.09
N SER A 20 -37.52 -17.02 1.89
CA SER A 20 -37.28 -17.75 0.64
C SER A 20 -36.70 -16.79 -0.40
N ALA A 21 -35.54 -17.14 -0.96
CA ALA A 21 -34.91 -16.39 -2.03
C ALA A 21 -35.52 -16.79 -3.39
N GLN A 22 -36.04 -15.81 -4.13
CA GLN A 22 -36.29 -15.95 -5.56
C GLN A 22 -35.80 -14.70 -6.29
N ALA A 23 -34.82 -14.90 -7.16
CA ALA A 23 -34.40 -13.88 -8.12
C ALA A 23 -35.39 -13.84 -9.29
N PRO A 24 -35.87 -12.67 -9.73
CA PRO A 24 -36.51 -12.53 -11.02
C PRO A 24 -35.44 -12.29 -12.10
N ALA A 25 -35.41 -13.17 -13.11
CA ALA A 25 -34.65 -12.91 -14.33
C ALA A 25 -35.39 -11.87 -15.20
N VAL A 26 -34.67 -10.85 -15.69
CA VAL A 26 -35.18 -9.95 -16.75
C VAL A 26 -34.13 -9.78 -17.84
N VAL A 27 -34.41 -10.44 -18.96
CA VAL A 27 -34.31 -10.00 -20.36
C VAL A 27 -33.20 -9.00 -20.75
N LYS A 28 -32.42 -9.40 -21.78
CA LYS A 28 -31.46 -8.58 -22.54
C LYS A 28 -32.12 -7.33 -23.14
N ASP A 29 -31.37 -6.23 -23.21
CA ASP A 29 -31.09 -5.56 -24.50
C ASP A 29 -29.93 -4.55 -24.39
N GLY A 30 -29.14 -4.45 -25.47
CA GLY A 30 -28.19 -3.37 -25.84
C GLY A 30 -27.30 -2.72 -24.78
N LEU A 31 -26.00 -3.09 -24.74
CA LEU A 31 -24.94 -2.26 -24.15
C LEU A 31 -23.76 -2.04 -25.11
N ASP A 32 -23.24 -0.82 -25.06
CA ASP A 32 -22.09 -0.29 -25.81
C ASP A 32 -20.78 -1.02 -25.44
N PRO A 33 -19.96 -1.48 -26.41
CA PRO A 33 -18.73 -2.22 -26.13
C PRO A 33 -17.58 -1.42 -25.48
N ARG A 34 -17.78 -0.15 -25.10
CA ARG A 34 -16.74 0.69 -24.43
C ARG A 34 -16.79 0.71 -22.90
N LEU A 35 -17.60 -0.13 -22.26
CA LEU A 35 -17.78 -0.18 -20.80
C LEU A 35 -17.63 -1.61 -20.23
N VAL A 36 -16.47 -2.23 -20.45
CA VAL A 36 -16.09 -3.51 -19.79
C VAL A 36 -14.65 -3.45 -19.28
N LEU A 37 -14.41 -2.67 -18.23
CA LEU A 37 -13.16 -2.70 -17.46
C LEU A 37 -13.42 -2.36 -15.98
N GLN A 38 -13.98 -3.33 -15.24
CA GLN A 38 -13.95 -3.38 -13.78
C GLN A 38 -14.46 -4.72 -13.25
N GLY A 39 -13.69 -5.33 -12.35
CA GLY A 39 -14.14 -6.42 -11.48
C GLY A 39 -13.50 -7.78 -11.76
N ILE A 40 -12.44 -8.10 -11.01
CA ILE A 40 -12.16 -9.41 -10.41
C ILE A 40 -11.29 -9.14 -9.17
N ASN A 41 -11.78 -9.49 -7.98
CA ASN A 41 -10.93 -10.09 -6.95
C ASN A 41 -11.81 -10.75 -5.88
N HIS A 42 -11.63 -12.05 -5.64
CA HIS A 42 -11.97 -12.81 -4.42
C HIS A 42 -11.44 -14.25 -4.60
N GLY A 43 -10.21 -14.50 -4.14
CA GLY A 43 -9.60 -15.84 -4.13
C GLY A 43 -9.59 -16.42 -2.72
N TYR A 44 -10.19 -17.59 -2.53
CA TYR A 44 -10.20 -18.32 -1.25
C TYR A 44 -8.82 -18.93 -0.93
N LEU A 45 -8.41 -18.89 0.34
CA LEU A 45 -7.25 -19.61 0.85
C LEU A 45 -7.68 -20.93 1.53
N HIS A 46 -6.95 -22.01 1.24
CA HIS A 46 -7.05 -23.27 1.97
C HIS A 46 -5.92 -23.38 3.00
N ASN A 47 -6.26 -23.69 4.25
CA ASN A 47 -5.28 -23.98 5.30
C ASN A 47 -4.70 -25.39 5.15
N VAL A 48 -3.40 -25.55 5.43
CA VAL A 48 -2.74 -26.85 5.68
C VAL A 48 -2.29 -26.89 7.14
N SER A 49 -2.69 -27.94 7.87
CA SER A 49 -2.38 -28.12 9.28
C SER A 49 -0.97 -28.68 9.50
N VAL A 50 -0.22 -28.09 10.43
CA VAL A 50 1.05 -28.65 10.92
C VAL A 50 0.78 -29.51 12.15
N SER A 51 0.73 -30.82 11.96
CA SER A 51 0.74 -31.83 13.02
C SER A 51 1.74 -32.91 12.66
N ASP A 52 2.94 -32.84 13.24
CA ASP A 52 3.86 -33.95 13.60
C ASP A 52 5.31 -33.47 13.70
N VAL A 53 5.76 -33.10 14.92
CA VAL A 53 7.19 -32.91 15.25
C VAL A 53 7.46 -33.49 16.65
N PRO A 54 8.51 -34.33 16.86
CA PRO A 54 8.77 -34.97 18.16
C PRO A 54 9.23 -33.99 19.26
N LEU A 55 8.82 -34.30 20.50
CA LEU A 55 9.27 -33.61 21.72
C LEU A 55 10.77 -33.83 21.99
N ARG A 56 11.63 -32.93 21.47
CA ARG A 56 13.00 -32.52 21.92
C ARG A 56 13.89 -32.08 20.74
N SER A 57 13.42 -31.11 19.96
CA SER A 57 14.25 -30.43 18.95
C SER A 57 14.37 -28.95 19.29
N VAL A 58 15.56 -28.37 19.11
CA VAL A 58 15.73 -26.92 19.04
C VAL A 58 15.77 -26.56 17.57
N CYS A 59 14.81 -25.74 17.14
CA CYS A 59 14.68 -25.31 15.75
C CYS A 59 14.99 -23.82 15.67
N THR A 60 15.91 -23.44 14.78
CA THR A 60 16.19 -22.04 14.49
C THR A 60 15.42 -21.63 13.25
N PHE A 61 14.46 -20.71 13.41
CA PHE A 61 13.67 -20.19 12.30
C PHE A 61 14.42 -19.03 11.61
N SER A 62 14.47 -19.05 10.27
CA SER A 62 15.09 -17.99 9.47
C SER A 62 14.06 -17.29 8.58
N ASN A 63 13.30 -18.05 7.79
CA ASN A 63 12.13 -17.55 7.04
C ASN A 63 11.25 -18.72 6.54
N GLN A 64 10.16 -18.40 5.85
CA GLN A 64 9.14 -19.34 5.36
C GLN A 64 9.65 -20.42 4.36
N TRP A 65 10.88 -20.30 3.84
CA TRP A 65 11.47 -21.26 2.91
C TRP A 65 12.66 -22.04 3.48
N TYR A 66 13.12 -21.72 4.70
CA TYR A 66 14.27 -22.37 5.31
C TYR A 66 14.16 -22.49 6.83
N SER A 67 14.07 -23.74 7.31
CA SER A 67 14.16 -24.12 8.72
C SER A 67 15.06 -25.35 8.87
N GLN A 68 15.91 -25.36 9.88
CA GLN A 68 16.69 -26.53 10.27
C GLN A 68 16.50 -26.80 11.77
N CYS A 69 16.11 -28.03 12.10
CA CYS A 69 16.04 -28.52 13.46
C CYS A 69 17.19 -29.50 13.67
N LEU A 70 17.98 -29.31 14.73
CA LEU A 70 19.09 -30.20 15.08
C LEU A 70 18.74 -31.00 16.35
N PRO A 71 19.13 -32.29 16.45
CA PRO A 71 18.97 -33.06 17.69
C PRO A 71 19.82 -32.46 18.81
N GLY A 72 19.16 -31.94 19.86
CA GLY A 72 19.83 -31.32 21.01
C GLY A 72 19.87 -32.23 22.23
N SER A 73 21.06 -32.64 22.66
CA SER A 73 21.26 -33.29 23.97
C SER A 73 21.17 -32.27 25.10
N ALA A 74 20.42 -32.58 26.16
CA ALA A 74 20.33 -31.68 27.32
C ALA A 74 21.66 -31.65 28.11
N PRO A 75 22.15 -30.47 28.53
CA PRO A 75 23.27 -30.38 29.47
C PRO A 75 22.85 -30.89 30.85
N THR A 76 23.68 -31.74 31.45
CA THR A 76 23.53 -32.19 32.84
C THR A 76 23.95 -31.11 33.82
N THR A 77 23.17 -30.93 34.89
CA THR A 77 23.46 -29.98 35.97
C THR A 77 24.68 -30.45 36.77
N ALA A 78 25.73 -29.63 36.83
CA ALA A 78 26.86 -29.82 37.75
C ALA A 78 26.85 -28.68 38.78
N VAL A 79 26.75 -29.04 40.07
CA VAL A 79 26.82 -28.09 41.18
C VAL A 79 28.29 -27.79 41.46
N VAL A 80 28.70 -26.53 41.27
CA VAL A 80 29.99 -26.01 41.74
C VAL A 80 29.72 -24.92 42.76
N THR A 81 30.13 -25.16 43.99
CA THR A 81 30.14 -24.17 45.07
C THR A 81 31.33 -23.23 44.93
N GLN A 82 31.08 -21.92 44.92
CA GLN A 82 32.11 -20.89 45.11
C GLN A 82 31.77 -19.99 46.31
N PRO A 83 32.79 -19.45 47.01
CA PRO A 83 32.61 -18.74 48.26
C PRO A 83 32.13 -17.29 48.08
N ALA A 84 31.48 -16.77 49.12
CA ALA A 84 30.95 -15.41 49.15
C ALA A 84 32.07 -14.36 48.94
N THR A 85 31.85 -13.46 47.97
CA THR A 85 32.64 -12.23 47.80
C THR A 85 31.74 -11.01 47.97
N THR A 86 32.32 -9.94 48.47
CA THR A 86 31.63 -8.77 49.02
C THR A 86 30.86 -7.96 47.99
N THR A 87 29.68 -7.48 48.39
CA THR A 87 28.85 -6.56 47.62
C THR A 87 29.55 -5.21 47.41
N THR A 88 29.99 -4.95 46.19
CA THR A 88 30.14 -3.59 45.68
C THR A 88 28.92 -3.24 44.82
N SER A 89 28.37 -2.06 45.02
CA SER A 89 27.19 -1.58 44.28
C SER A 89 27.57 -1.23 42.84
N GLY A 90 27.63 -2.25 41.99
CA GLY A 90 27.65 -2.07 40.54
C GLY A 90 26.42 -1.28 40.12
N SER A 91 26.62 -0.24 39.32
CA SER A 91 25.50 0.50 38.72
C SER A 91 24.65 -0.47 37.90
N ALA A 92 23.32 -0.32 37.99
CA ALA A 92 22.41 -1.10 37.18
C ALA A 92 22.83 -1.04 35.70
N PRO A 93 22.71 -2.13 34.92
CA PRO A 93 22.98 -2.08 33.50
C PRO A 93 22.11 -0.96 32.92
N THR A 94 22.76 0.08 32.38
CA THR A 94 22.06 1.19 31.73
C THR A 94 21.11 0.57 30.75
N THR A 95 19.80 0.76 30.95
CA THR A 95 18.81 0.28 30.00
C THR A 95 19.19 0.83 28.65
N THR A 96 19.57 -0.07 27.72
CA THR A 96 19.86 0.32 26.33
C THR A 96 18.65 1.10 25.88
N ALA A 97 18.82 2.42 25.67
CA ALA A 97 17.69 3.29 25.47
C ALA A 97 16.89 2.74 24.30
N ALA A 98 15.64 2.33 24.55
CA ALA A 98 14.81 1.70 23.55
C ALA A 98 14.84 2.60 22.30
N SER A 99 15.28 2.05 21.18
CA SER A 99 15.55 2.85 19.99
C SER A 99 14.27 3.60 19.63
N LYS A 100 14.32 4.93 19.70
CA LYS A 100 13.15 5.76 19.43
C LYS A 100 12.72 5.47 18.00
N ALA A 101 11.50 4.99 17.83
CA ALA A 101 10.97 4.69 16.51
C ALA A 101 10.93 5.96 15.66
N ASN A 102 11.25 5.77 14.39
CA ASN A 102 10.94 6.70 13.32
C ASN A 102 9.53 6.40 12.81
N TYR A 103 8.87 7.41 12.24
CA TYR A 103 7.50 7.32 11.75
C TYR A 103 7.47 7.50 10.24
N TRP A 104 6.71 6.67 9.54
CA TRP A 104 6.47 6.83 8.12
C TRP A 104 4.97 6.94 7.87
N PHE A 105 4.54 8.08 7.34
CA PHE A 105 3.18 8.31 6.88
C PHE A 105 3.15 8.14 5.36
N SER A 106 2.57 7.04 4.88
CA SER A 106 2.56 6.67 3.47
C SER A 106 1.16 6.90 2.88
N PHE A 107 1.11 7.54 1.71
CA PHE A 107 -0.10 7.90 0.98
C PHE A 107 0.04 7.44 -0.48
N GLY A 108 -1.07 7.04 -1.10
CA GLY A 108 -1.03 6.52 -2.46
C GLY A 108 -2.18 5.57 -2.81
N ASP A 109 -1.94 4.72 -3.79
CA ASP A 109 -2.94 3.80 -4.35
C ASP A 109 -2.64 2.30 -4.11
N SER A 110 -3.15 1.42 -4.98
CA SER A 110 -3.00 -0.04 -4.91
C SER A 110 -1.55 -0.53 -5.00
N TYR A 111 -0.62 0.27 -5.56
CA TYR A 111 0.81 -0.06 -5.58
C TYR A 111 1.44 0.06 -4.19
N THR A 112 0.77 0.73 -3.25
CA THR A 112 1.26 1.03 -1.90
C THR A 112 0.34 0.50 -0.79
N GLN A 113 -0.94 0.26 -1.06
CA GLN A 113 -1.92 -0.23 -0.08
C GLN A 113 -1.48 -1.50 0.67
N THR A 114 -1.69 -1.51 1.99
CA THR A 114 -1.63 -2.70 2.86
C THR A 114 -2.92 -2.93 3.67
N GLY A 115 -3.92 -2.05 3.55
CA GLY A 115 -5.21 -2.18 4.25
C GLY A 115 -5.27 -1.58 5.66
N PHE A 116 -4.27 -0.79 6.06
CA PHE A 116 -4.23 -0.12 7.37
C PHE A 116 -5.44 0.82 7.58
N THR A 117 -5.96 0.81 8.80
CA THR A 117 -7.00 1.75 9.26
C THR A 117 -6.54 2.47 10.53
N PRO A 118 -6.75 3.80 10.67
CA PRO A 118 -6.34 4.54 11.86
C PRO A 118 -7.18 4.23 13.10
N SER A 119 -8.31 3.51 12.94
CA SER A 119 -9.14 2.97 14.03
C SER A 119 -8.70 1.60 14.53
N GLY A 120 -7.80 0.91 13.82
CA GLY A 120 -7.25 -0.38 14.22
C GLY A 120 -6.05 -0.25 15.16
N THR A 121 -5.40 -1.39 15.44
CA THR A 121 -4.13 -1.44 16.18
C THR A 121 -3.07 -0.56 15.50
N LEU A 122 -2.47 0.38 16.23
CA LEU A 122 -1.44 1.25 15.68
C LEU A 122 -0.07 0.53 15.56
N PRO A 123 0.81 0.97 14.63
CA PRO A 123 2.20 0.53 14.52
C PRO A 123 2.92 0.37 15.86
N ASN A 124 3.58 -0.79 16.01
CA ASN A 124 4.26 -1.21 17.24
C ASN A 124 5.39 -2.20 16.93
N SER A 125 6.13 -2.65 17.95
CA SER A 125 7.30 -3.54 17.78
C SER A 125 6.98 -4.96 17.34
N VAL A 126 5.72 -5.41 17.41
CA VAL A 126 5.29 -6.74 16.93
C VAL A 126 4.80 -6.66 15.48
N ASN A 127 4.04 -5.61 15.15
CA ASN A 127 3.64 -5.30 13.78
C ASN A 127 3.96 -3.83 13.48
N PRO A 128 4.97 -3.52 12.65
CA PRO A 128 5.35 -2.15 12.33
C PRO A 128 4.32 -1.39 11.48
N PHE A 129 3.30 -2.08 10.94
CA PHE A 129 2.11 -1.46 10.33
C PHE A 129 0.90 -1.41 11.26
N GLY A 130 0.94 -2.13 12.40
CA GLY A 130 -0.11 -2.18 13.40
C GLY A 130 -1.32 -3.03 12.99
N ASN A 131 -1.99 -2.67 11.89
CA ASN A 131 -3.11 -3.42 11.31
C ASN A 131 -3.14 -3.31 9.78
N PRO A 132 -3.70 -4.30 9.06
CA PRO A 132 -3.96 -5.68 9.52
C PRO A 132 -2.63 -6.44 9.81
N ASP A 133 -2.71 -7.75 10.04
CA ASP A 133 -1.51 -8.60 10.17
C ASP A 133 -0.63 -8.50 8.91
N PHE A 134 0.68 -8.33 9.09
CA PHE A 134 1.64 -8.18 8.01
C PHE A 134 1.69 -9.45 7.11
N PRO A 135 1.74 -9.33 5.76
CA PRO A 135 1.97 -8.12 4.95
C PRO A 135 0.70 -7.30 4.65
N GLY A 136 -0.45 -7.72 5.16
CA GLY A 136 -1.74 -7.09 4.92
C GLY A 136 -2.32 -7.36 3.53
N TRP A 137 -3.19 -6.45 3.10
CA TRP A 137 -4.00 -6.60 1.88
C TRP A 137 -3.39 -5.79 0.73
N THR A 138 -2.38 -6.37 0.09
CA THR A 138 -1.71 -5.81 -1.10
C THR A 138 -2.37 -6.30 -2.40
N ALA A 139 -2.25 -5.53 -3.49
CA ALA A 139 -2.99 -5.76 -4.74
C ALA A 139 -2.77 -7.13 -5.40
N THR A 140 -1.62 -7.77 -5.15
CA THR A 140 -1.24 -9.09 -5.68
C THR A 140 -0.95 -10.13 -4.59
N GLY A 141 -1.20 -9.79 -3.32
CA GLY A 141 -0.69 -10.55 -2.17
C GLY A 141 0.82 -10.43 -1.98
N GLY A 142 1.29 -10.84 -0.80
CA GLY A 142 2.68 -10.73 -0.38
C GLY A 142 3.10 -9.30 0.00
N THR A 143 4.37 -9.13 0.36
CA THR A 143 4.94 -7.84 0.75
C THR A 143 5.08 -6.91 -0.46
N ASN A 144 4.64 -5.65 -0.32
CA ASN A 144 4.86 -4.61 -1.33
C ASN A 144 6.08 -3.73 -0.96
N TRP A 145 6.40 -2.72 -1.78
CA TRP A 145 7.64 -1.92 -1.63
C TRP A 145 7.75 -1.23 -0.25
N VAL A 146 6.67 -0.62 0.24
CA VAL A 146 6.62 0.05 1.56
C VAL A 146 6.81 -0.96 2.69
N GLY A 147 6.28 -2.18 2.53
CA GLY A 147 6.58 -3.33 3.39
C GLY A 147 8.06 -3.67 3.41
N TYR A 148 8.67 -3.88 2.24
CA TYR A 148 10.09 -4.24 2.13
C TYR A 148 11.03 -3.18 2.68
N VAL A 149 10.76 -1.89 2.45
CA VAL A 149 11.51 -0.81 3.12
C VAL A 149 11.35 -0.93 4.63
N THR A 150 10.12 -0.97 5.14
CA THR A 150 9.84 -1.00 6.59
C THR A 150 10.45 -2.20 7.33
N THR A 151 10.52 -3.38 6.71
CA THR A 151 10.89 -4.64 7.38
C THR A 151 12.21 -5.27 6.94
N THR A 152 12.90 -4.72 5.96
CA THR A 152 14.07 -5.38 5.34
C THR A 152 15.14 -4.41 4.86
N TYR A 153 14.76 -3.22 4.38
CA TYR A 153 15.68 -2.20 3.87
C TYR A 153 15.62 -0.89 4.69
N ASN A 154 15.20 -0.98 5.95
CA ASN A 154 15.12 0.11 6.91
C ASN A 154 16.46 0.35 7.61
N ASN A 155 16.85 1.60 7.77
CA ASN A 155 18.06 1.99 8.50
C ASN A 155 17.81 2.11 10.02
N SER A 156 16.55 2.06 10.47
CA SER A 156 16.19 2.09 11.89
C SER A 156 14.84 1.40 12.19
N LEU A 157 14.39 1.39 13.45
CA LEU A 157 13.04 0.96 13.79
C LEU A 157 12.00 1.94 13.20
N LEU A 158 11.21 1.48 12.23
CA LEU A 158 10.23 2.29 11.51
C LEU A 158 8.79 1.82 11.83
N TYR A 159 7.93 2.78 12.16
CA TYR A 159 6.50 2.58 12.40
C TYR A 159 5.70 3.24 11.27
N THR A 160 5.08 2.42 10.44
CA THR A 160 4.53 2.81 9.13
C THR A 160 3.01 2.87 9.15
N TYR A 161 2.49 4.09 9.10
CA TYR A 161 1.08 4.45 8.99
C TYR A 161 0.75 4.58 7.50
N ASN A 162 0.24 3.51 6.91
CA ASN A 162 0.04 3.42 5.47
C ASN A 162 -1.41 3.70 5.05
N TYR A 163 -1.74 4.97 4.82
CA TYR A 163 -3.07 5.40 4.41
C TYR A 163 -3.41 5.07 2.94
N ALA A 164 -2.47 4.56 2.15
CA ALA A 164 -2.69 4.23 0.73
C ALA A 164 -3.87 3.27 0.51
N TYR A 165 -4.70 3.56 -0.50
CA TYR A 165 -5.97 2.86 -0.75
C TYR A 165 -6.13 2.48 -2.23
N GLY A 166 -6.53 1.24 -2.51
CA GLY A 166 -6.62 0.70 -3.86
C GLY A 166 -7.53 1.51 -4.80
N GLY A 167 -7.02 1.87 -5.97
CA GLY A 167 -7.73 2.67 -6.97
C GLY A 167 -7.85 4.16 -6.65
N ALA A 168 -7.16 4.67 -5.61
CA ALA A 168 -7.18 6.09 -5.25
C ALA A 168 -6.72 6.99 -6.41
N THR A 169 -7.47 8.08 -6.60
CA THR A 169 -7.07 9.25 -7.39
C THR A 169 -6.65 10.38 -6.44
N ILE A 170 -6.04 11.44 -6.97
CA ILE A 170 -5.63 12.62 -6.18
C ILE A 170 -6.86 13.31 -5.56
N ASP A 171 -7.88 13.57 -6.38
CA ASP A 171 -9.16 14.15 -5.98
C ASP A 171 -10.29 13.47 -6.79
N ALA A 172 -11.23 12.85 -6.08
CA ALA A 172 -12.36 12.13 -6.68
C ALA A 172 -13.32 13.04 -7.49
N ASN A 173 -13.25 14.37 -7.31
CA ASN A 173 -13.99 15.35 -8.09
C ASN A 173 -13.29 15.69 -9.42
N LEU A 174 -11.96 15.56 -9.50
CA LEU A 174 -11.17 15.79 -10.72
C LEU A 174 -11.13 14.53 -11.59
N VAL A 175 -10.84 13.38 -10.98
CA VAL A 175 -10.90 12.06 -11.63
C VAL A 175 -11.62 11.10 -10.70
N LYS A 176 -12.75 10.58 -11.16
CA LYS A 176 -13.53 9.61 -10.39
C LYS A 176 -12.77 8.27 -10.29
N PRO A 177 -12.65 7.69 -9.08
CA PRO A 177 -12.25 6.31 -8.92
C PRO A 177 -13.28 5.33 -9.51
N TYR A 178 -12.91 4.05 -9.55
CA TYR A 178 -13.77 2.97 -10.06
C TYR A 178 -15.06 2.74 -9.25
N THR A 179 -15.12 3.21 -8.00
CA THR A 179 -16.33 3.22 -7.16
C THR A 179 -16.27 4.40 -6.18
N PRO A 180 -17.40 5.04 -5.84
CA PRO A 180 -17.44 6.16 -4.89
C PRO A 180 -17.01 5.80 -3.45
N THR A 181 -16.75 4.53 -3.15
CA THR A 181 -16.23 4.09 -1.84
C THR A 181 -14.71 4.09 -1.72
N VAL A 182 -13.98 4.40 -2.81
CA VAL A 182 -12.52 4.54 -2.80
C VAL A 182 -12.11 5.82 -2.08
N LEU A 183 -11.12 5.72 -1.19
CA LEU A 183 -10.54 6.87 -0.50
C LEU A 183 -9.46 7.54 -1.39
N SER A 184 -9.75 8.74 -1.87
CA SER A 184 -8.80 9.57 -2.63
C SER A 184 -7.65 10.04 -1.76
N LEU A 185 -6.58 10.59 -2.35
CA LEU A 185 -5.48 11.20 -1.59
C LEU A 185 -5.99 12.29 -0.62
N THR A 186 -7.03 13.02 -1.01
CA THR A 186 -7.71 13.99 -0.13
C THR A 186 -8.25 13.32 1.13
N ASP A 187 -8.89 12.16 1.02
CA ASP A 187 -9.43 11.42 2.16
C ASP A 187 -8.32 10.84 3.04
N GLN A 188 -7.25 10.32 2.44
CA GLN A 188 -6.09 9.76 3.14
C GLN A 188 -5.35 10.84 3.95
N VAL A 189 -5.15 12.03 3.38
CA VAL A 189 -4.57 13.17 4.10
C VAL A 189 -5.52 13.68 5.19
N ASN A 190 -6.83 13.68 4.96
CA ASN A 190 -7.81 14.01 6.01
C ASN A 190 -7.77 12.98 7.17
N GLN A 191 -7.57 11.69 6.90
CA GLN A 191 -7.37 10.68 7.95
C GLN A 191 -6.12 10.98 8.79
N PHE A 192 -4.99 11.30 8.17
CA PHE A 192 -3.79 11.74 8.91
C PHE A 192 -4.06 12.99 9.78
N LEU A 193 -4.66 14.03 9.17
CA LEU A 193 -4.95 15.31 9.82
C LEU A 193 -5.90 15.18 11.03
N THR A 194 -6.85 14.26 10.97
CA THR A 194 -7.85 14.04 12.04
C THR A 194 -7.42 13.04 13.11
N THR A 195 -6.34 12.29 12.92
CA THR A 195 -5.92 11.20 13.84
C THR A 195 -4.58 11.45 14.54
N VAL A 196 -3.50 11.70 13.80
CA VAL A 196 -2.13 11.71 14.34
C VAL A 196 -1.39 13.03 14.12
N ALA A 197 -1.92 13.96 13.32
CA ALA A 197 -1.26 15.24 13.05
C ALA A 197 -0.99 16.10 14.30
N ASN A 198 -1.84 15.99 15.33
CA ASN A 198 -1.67 16.64 16.64
C ASN A 198 -0.61 15.97 17.54
N LYS A 199 0.08 14.92 17.06
CA LYS A 199 1.20 14.22 17.73
C LYS A 199 0.78 13.64 19.09
N PRO A 200 -0.22 12.74 19.12
CA PRO A 200 -0.72 12.16 20.36
C PRO A 200 0.38 11.31 21.03
N ALA A 201 0.24 11.02 22.33
CA ALA A 201 1.21 10.23 23.07
C ALA A 201 1.42 8.79 22.51
N SER A 202 0.46 8.27 21.74
CA SER A 202 0.56 7.01 20.99
C SER A 202 1.41 7.13 19.71
N THR A 203 1.52 8.33 19.15
CA THR A 203 2.23 8.61 17.89
C THR A 203 3.01 9.94 18.01
N PRO A 204 4.01 10.02 18.92
CA PRO A 204 4.77 11.25 19.20
C PRO A 204 5.83 11.54 18.12
N TRP A 205 5.38 11.72 16.89
CA TRP A 205 6.23 12.05 15.73
C TRP A 205 6.63 13.54 15.73
N THR A 206 7.73 13.84 15.06
CA THR A 206 8.32 15.18 14.93
C THR A 206 8.87 15.36 13.51
N SER A 207 9.17 16.59 13.11
CA SER A 207 9.81 16.89 11.82
C SER A 207 11.17 16.20 11.60
N SER A 208 11.86 15.80 12.67
CA SER A 208 13.17 15.11 12.60
C SER A 208 13.07 13.58 12.57
N ASN A 209 11.93 12.99 12.92
CA ASN A 209 11.72 11.53 12.97
C ASN A 209 10.45 11.07 12.24
N ALA A 210 9.96 11.88 11.28
CA ALA A 210 8.87 11.50 10.37
C ALA A 210 9.22 11.68 8.88
N LEU A 211 8.92 10.64 8.09
CA LEU A 211 8.91 10.63 6.63
C LEU A 211 7.45 10.61 6.11
N PHE A 212 7.21 11.31 5.00
CA PHE A 212 5.91 11.36 4.33
C PHE A 212 6.10 10.92 2.87
N SER A 213 5.54 9.79 2.44
CA SER A 213 5.65 9.36 1.03
C SER A 213 4.35 9.50 0.27
N ILE A 214 4.44 9.94 -0.98
CA ILE A 214 3.31 10.03 -1.89
C ILE A 214 3.67 9.27 -3.18
N TRP A 215 2.91 8.20 -3.48
CA TRP A 215 2.91 7.52 -4.78
C TRP A 215 1.48 7.41 -5.29
N ILE A 216 1.10 8.32 -6.18
CA ILE A 216 -0.26 8.54 -6.67
C ILE A 216 -0.21 8.96 -8.15
N GLY A 217 -1.37 9.15 -8.78
CA GLY A 217 -1.49 9.58 -10.17
C GLY A 217 -1.68 8.42 -11.16
N ILE A 218 -1.44 7.18 -10.74
CA ILE A 218 -1.59 5.99 -11.58
C ILE A 218 -3.05 5.86 -12.08
N ASN A 219 -4.01 5.94 -11.16
CA ASN A 219 -5.44 5.89 -11.49
C ASN A 219 -5.91 7.19 -12.16
N ASP A 220 -5.33 8.35 -11.81
CA ASP A 220 -5.65 9.62 -12.44
C ASP A 220 -5.31 9.61 -13.94
N ILE A 221 -4.14 9.10 -14.32
CA ILE A 221 -3.73 8.95 -15.72
C ILE A 221 -4.50 7.81 -16.40
N GLY A 222 -4.57 6.62 -15.80
CA GLY A 222 -5.29 5.47 -16.37
C GLY A 222 -6.77 5.77 -16.69
N ASN A 223 -7.43 6.57 -15.86
CA ASN A 223 -8.83 6.97 -16.06
C ASN A 223 -9.02 8.20 -16.98
N SER A 224 -7.95 8.89 -17.41
CA SER A 224 -8.09 10.20 -18.09
C SER A 224 -7.16 10.47 -19.28
N TRP A 225 -6.17 9.61 -19.59
CA TRP A 225 -5.20 9.85 -20.67
C TRP A 225 -5.86 9.99 -22.05
N TYR A 226 -6.94 9.24 -22.29
CA TYR A 226 -7.69 9.18 -23.56
C TYR A 226 -8.72 10.30 -23.72
N LEU A 227 -8.94 11.13 -22.69
CA LEU A 227 -9.92 12.21 -22.74
C LEU A 227 -9.41 13.39 -23.57
N SER A 228 -10.32 14.07 -24.27
CA SER A 228 -9.98 15.23 -25.11
C SER A 228 -9.49 16.45 -24.32
N GLY A 229 -8.86 17.40 -25.02
CA GLY A 229 -8.30 18.62 -24.43
C GLY A 229 -6.88 18.45 -23.88
N ASP A 230 -6.30 19.55 -23.42
CA ASP A 230 -4.89 19.62 -23.02
C ASP A 230 -4.60 18.77 -21.76
N ARG A 231 -3.98 17.61 -21.98
CA ARG A 231 -3.55 16.68 -20.93
C ARG A 231 -2.42 17.25 -20.06
N GLY A 232 -1.61 18.18 -20.57
CA GLY A 232 -0.57 18.87 -19.81
C GLY A 232 -1.18 19.84 -18.81
N ALA A 233 -2.11 20.69 -19.24
CA ALA A 233 -2.87 21.58 -18.37
C ALA A 233 -3.73 20.82 -17.34
N PHE A 234 -4.28 19.66 -17.72
CA PHE A 234 -4.98 18.79 -16.77
C PHE A 234 -4.02 18.18 -15.74
N SER A 235 -2.82 17.74 -16.16
CA SER A 235 -1.78 17.28 -15.23
C SER A 235 -1.37 18.38 -14.23
N ASP A 236 -1.24 19.64 -14.68
CA ASP A 236 -1.00 20.76 -13.79
C ASP A 236 -2.16 21.02 -12.81
N THR A 237 -3.40 20.74 -13.20
CA THR A 237 -4.58 20.83 -12.32
C THR A 237 -4.56 19.75 -11.24
N LEU A 238 -4.28 18.51 -11.61
CA LEU A 238 -4.12 17.38 -10.67
C LEU A 238 -3.00 17.64 -9.66
N LEU A 239 -1.81 18.03 -10.15
CA LEU A 239 -0.67 18.30 -9.29
C LEU A 239 -0.85 19.56 -8.41
N ASN A 240 -1.66 20.54 -8.83
CA ASN A 240 -2.06 21.62 -7.92
C ASN A 240 -2.90 21.12 -6.74
N ALA A 241 -3.81 20.16 -6.97
CA ALA A 241 -4.59 19.53 -5.90
C ALA A 241 -3.70 18.67 -4.98
N GLU A 242 -2.80 17.86 -5.55
CA GLU A 242 -1.82 17.07 -4.77
C GLU A 242 -0.97 17.99 -3.87
N PHE A 243 -0.35 19.03 -4.42
CA PHE A 243 0.53 19.90 -3.64
C PHE A 243 -0.22 20.79 -2.64
N ALA A 244 -1.51 21.06 -2.84
CA ALA A 244 -2.35 21.66 -1.80
C ALA A 244 -2.55 20.72 -0.60
N LEU A 245 -2.55 19.39 -0.79
CA LEU A 245 -2.57 18.41 0.29
C LEU A 245 -1.19 18.26 0.95
N VAL A 246 -0.10 18.27 0.16
CA VAL A 246 1.28 18.29 0.67
C VAL A 246 1.52 19.52 1.57
N GLN A 247 0.97 20.69 1.20
CA GLN A 247 1.04 21.89 2.05
C GLN A 247 0.35 21.67 3.40
N LYS A 248 -0.84 21.04 3.45
CA LYS A 248 -1.51 20.71 4.73
C LYS A 248 -0.66 19.79 5.61
N LEU A 249 0.05 18.82 5.02
CA LEU A 249 0.99 17.96 5.75
C LEU A 249 2.15 18.79 6.34
N TYR A 250 2.72 19.71 5.55
CA TYR A 250 3.76 20.63 6.02
C TYR A 250 3.27 21.56 7.13
N ASP A 251 2.07 22.11 7.02
CA ASP A 251 1.46 22.98 8.04
C ASP A 251 1.24 22.20 9.36
N ALA A 252 0.93 20.90 9.27
CA ALA A 252 0.89 19.99 10.41
C ALA A 252 2.28 19.63 11.00
N GLY A 253 3.38 19.98 10.32
CA GLY A 253 4.77 19.77 10.78
C GLY A 253 5.60 18.78 9.97
N ALA A 254 5.09 18.24 8.86
CA ALA A 254 5.86 17.37 7.96
C ALA A 254 7.04 18.13 7.33
N ARG A 255 8.22 17.51 7.27
CA ARG A 255 9.43 18.15 6.69
C ARG A 255 10.24 17.24 5.77
N ASN A 256 10.09 15.93 5.83
CA ASN A 256 10.77 14.99 4.93
C ASN A 256 9.73 14.33 4.03
N PHE A 257 9.83 14.54 2.72
CA PHE A 257 8.87 14.03 1.74
C PHE A 257 9.56 13.13 0.72
N LEU A 258 9.02 11.94 0.46
CA LEU A 258 9.43 11.06 -0.65
C LEU A 258 8.35 11.10 -1.73
N PHE A 259 8.69 11.64 -2.90
CA PHE A 259 7.80 11.62 -4.06
C PHE A 259 8.18 10.46 -5.00
N VAL A 260 7.16 9.82 -5.56
CA VAL A 260 7.33 8.72 -6.50
C VAL A 260 6.49 9.00 -7.73
N ASN A 261 7.11 8.89 -8.91
CA ASN A 261 6.44 9.16 -10.19
C ASN A 261 5.60 7.97 -10.70
N VAL A 262 4.76 8.22 -11.70
CA VAL A 262 3.90 7.19 -12.31
C VAL A 262 4.78 6.21 -13.12
N PRO A 263 4.75 4.88 -12.85
CA PRO A 263 5.49 3.89 -13.62
C PRO A 263 4.98 3.80 -15.08
N PRO A 264 5.67 3.11 -16.01
CA PRO A 264 5.24 2.95 -17.39
C PRO A 264 4.06 1.97 -17.48
N ILE A 265 2.89 2.39 -17.01
CA ILE A 265 1.67 1.57 -16.98
C ILE A 265 1.16 1.22 -18.38
N GLU A 266 1.62 1.93 -19.42
CA GLU A 266 1.34 1.57 -20.81
C GLU A 266 2.01 0.25 -21.23
N ARG A 267 2.97 -0.24 -20.41
CA ARG A 267 3.63 -1.54 -20.57
C ARG A 267 2.98 -2.65 -19.73
N SER A 268 1.92 -2.35 -18.99
CA SER A 268 1.18 -3.37 -18.22
C SER A 268 0.51 -4.38 -19.16
N PRO A 269 0.34 -5.65 -18.75
CA PRO A 269 -0.38 -6.64 -19.56
C PRO A 269 -1.83 -6.26 -19.90
N LEU A 270 -2.44 -5.34 -19.16
CA LEU A 270 -3.69 -4.65 -19.47
C LEU A 270 -3.52 -3.80 -20.74
N MET A 271 -2.58 -2.85 -20.74
CA MET A 271 -2.37 -1.90 -21.84
C MET A 271 -1.71 -2.52 -23.08
N LEU A 272 -1.01 -3.64 -22.93
CA LEU A 272 -0.52 -4.43 -24.08
C LEU A 272 -1.65 -5.08 -24.91
N ARG A 273 -2.89 -5.09 -24.42
CA ARG A 273 -4.09 -5.49 -25.19
C ARG A 273 -4.69 -4.33 -25.99
N GLU A 274 -4.33 -3.10 -25.67
CA GLU A 274 -4.76 -1.89 -26.37
C GLU A 274 -3.87 -1.59 -27.59
N SER A 275 -4.35 -0.71 -28.48
CA SER A 275 -3.62 -0.38 -29.71
C SER A 275 -2.29 0.33 -29.44
N THR A 276 -1.39 0.29 -30.43
CA THR A 276 -0.11 1.01 -30.40
C THR A 276 -0.26 2.51 -30.17
N GLU A 277 -1.36 3.09 -30.66
CA GLU A 277 -1.71 4.50 -30.50
C GLU A 277 -2.18 4.79 -29.07
N SER A 278 -2.97 3.89 -28.46
CA SER A 278 -3.35 3.98 -27.05
C SER A 278 -2.13 3.95 -26.13
N GLN A 279 -1.25 2.96 -26.32
CA GLN A 279 -0.01 2.84 -25.55
C GLN A 279 0.91 4.06 -25.72
N ALA A 280 1.01 4.60 -26.95
CA ALA A 280 1.80 5.81 -27.20
C ALA A 280 1.17 7.08 -26.60
N GLY A 281 -0.16 7.18 -26.61
CA GLY A 281 -0.92 8.26 -26.00
C GLY A 281 -0.75 8.30 -24.48
N GLU A 282 -0.95 7.17 -23.81
CA GLU A 282 -0.76 7.06 -22.37
C GLU A 282 0.70 7.36 -21.96
N ARG A 283 1.69 6.81 -22.67
CA ARG A 283 3.13 7.13 -22.46
C ARG A 283 3.41 8.63 -22.49
N ALA A 284 2.83 9.35 -23.46
CA ALA A 284 3.04 10.79 -23.59
C ALA A 284 2.44 11.57 -22.40
N VAL A 285 1.28 11.13 -21.90
CA VAL A 285 0.65 11.71 -20.71
C VAL A 285 1.45 11.39 -19.44
N ILE A 286 1.91 10.15 -19.24
CA ILE A 286 2.78 9.74 -18.12
C ILE A 286 4.04 10.60 -18.08
N ALA A 287 4.76 10.74 -19.21
CA ALA A 287 5.97 11.56 -19.29
C ALA A 287 5.68 13.05 -18.97
N GLY A 288 4.56 13.57 -19.47
CA GLY A 288 4.10 14.93 -19.19
C GLY A 288 3.79 15.17 -17.70
N PHE A 289 3.12 14.22 -17.05
CA PHE A 289 2.79 14.24 -15.62
C PHE A 289 4.05 14.12 -14.76
N ASN A 290 4.90 13.13 -15.03
CA ASN A 290 6.13 12.85 -14.27
C ASN A 290 7.10 14.04 -14.28
N SER A 291 7.28 14.70 -15.42
CA SER A 291 8.12 15.92 -15.50
C SER A 291 7.57 17.08 -14.66
N ARG A 292 6.25 17.21 -14.57
CA ARG A 292 5.58 18.24 -13.74
C ARG A 292 5.65 17.92 -12.26
N LEU A 293 5.51 16.65 -11.86
CA LEU A 293 5.67 16.22 -10.48
C LEU A 293 7.05 16.62 -9.92
N VAL A 294 8.12 16.37 -10.68
CA VAL A 294 9.49 16.81 -10.32
C VAL A 294 9.56 18.33 -10.17
N ALA A 295 9.00 19.09 -11.12
CA ALA A 295 8.99 20.55 -11.06
C ALA A 295 8.22 21.09 -9.85
N LYS A 296 7.08 20.48 -9.50
CA LYS A 296 6.25 20.84 -8.34
C LYS A 296 6.93 20.50 -7.03
N ALA A 297 7.58 19.34 -6.91
CA ALA A 297 8.36 18.95 -5.74
C ALA A 297 9.50 19.93 -5.47
N ASN A 298 10.25 20.31 -6.51
CA ASN A 298 11.33 21.29 -6.40
C ASN A 298 10.81 22.69 -6.03
N ALA A 299 9.70 23.15 -6.63
CA ALA A 299 9.07 24.42 -6.31
C ALA A 299 8.55 24.46 -4.86
N PHE A 300 7.95 23.36 -4.39
CA PHE A 300 7.47 23.21 -3.02
C PHE A 300 8.61 23.26 -2.00
N ALA A 301 9.72 22.57 -2.26
CA ALA A 301 10.92 22.61 -1.42
C ALA A 301 11.54 24.02 -1.36
N ALA A 302 11.57 24.75 -2.48
CA ALA A 302 12.05 26.12 -2.53
C ALA A 302 11.14 27.12 -1.79
N ALA A 303 9.83 26.87 -1.76
CA ALA A 303 8.84 27.72 -1.11
C ALA A 303 8.72 27.49 0.41
N ASN A 304 9.07 26.29 0.91
CA ASN A 304 8.80 25.88 2.29
C ASN A 304 10.08 25.61 3.10
N SER A 305 10.34 26.43 4.12
CA SER A 305 11.57 26.35 4.92
C SER A 305 11.70 25.03 5.68
N GLY A 306 12.89 24.43 5.63
CA GLY A 306 13.23 23.19 6.35
C GLY A 306 12.68 21.92 5.71
N VAL A 307 12.14 21.98 4.49
CA VAL A 307 11.74 20.81 3.72
C VAL A 307 12.98 20.09 3.15
N LYS A 308 12.94 18.75 3.21
CA LYS A 308 13.78 17.85 2.43
C LYS A 308 12.89 17.01 1.52
N THR A 309 13.25 16.91 0.25
CA THR A 309 12.57 16.07 -0.74
C THR A 309 13.51 14.97 -1.21
N PHE A 310 13.04 13.74 -1.12
CA PHE A 310 13.60 12.54 -1.71
C PHE A 310 12.74 12.17 -2.93
N PHE A 311 13.33 11.50 -3.91
CA PHE A 311 12.63 11.11 -5.12
C PHE A 311 13.01 9.69 -5.52
N TRP A 312 12.01 8.89 -5.86
CA TRP A 312 12.22 7.58 -6.50
C TRP A 312 11.56 7.58 -7.88
N ASP A 313 12.38 7.39 -8.90
CA ASP A 313 11.94 7.26 -10.28
C ASP A 313 11.48 5.82 -10.56
N SER A 314 10.24 5.51 -10.14
CA SER A 314 9.61 4.22 -10.42
C SER A 314 9.53 3.98 -11.93
N HIS A 315 9.33 5.03 -12.73
CA HIS A 315 9.29 4.90 -14.18
C HIS A 315 10.60 4.35 -14.77
N ALA A 316 11.74 4.91 -14.36
CA ALA A 316 13.06 4.42 -14.73
C ALA A 316 13.32 3.00 -14.21
N GLN A 317 12.95 2.69 -12.96
CA GLN A 317 13.23 1.36 -12.41
C GLN A 317 12.39 0.25 -13.06
N PHE A 318 11.08 0.45 -13.25
CA PHE A 318 10.24 -0.46 -14.03
C PHE A 318 10.79 -0.62 -15.45
N THR A 319 11.19 0.48 -16.10
CA THR A 319 11.77 0.42 -17.45
C THR A 319 13.02 -0.45 -17.50
N THR A 320 13.93 -0.31 -16.54
CA THR A 320 15.16 -1.13 -16.44
C THR A 320 14.82 -2.61 -16.29
N ILE A 321 13.92 -2.97 -15.37
CA ILE A 321 13.56 -4.38 -15.12
C ILE A 321 12.82 -4.98 -16.31
N LEU A 322 11.80 -4.28 -16.85
CA LEU A 322 11.00 -4.76 -17.99
C LEU A 322 11.80 -4.82 -19.31
N ASN A 323 12.94 -4.13 -19.41
CA ASN A 323 13.85 -4.24 -20.56
C ASN A 323 14.83 -5.42 -20.44
N SER A 324 15.00 -6.02 -19.26
CA SER A 324 15.93 -7.15 -19.04
C SER A 324 15.42 -8.08 -17.93
N PRO A 325 14.19 -8.62 -18.04
CA PRO A 325 13.51 -9.31 -16.92
C PRO A 325 14.32 -10.49 -16.38
N GLN A 326 15.02 -11.24 -17.23
CA GLN A 326 15.79 -12.42 -16.83
C GLN A 326 17.00 -12.06 -15.96
N THR A 327 17.58 -10.85 -16.11
CA THR A 327 18.64 -10.33 -15.23
C THR A 327 18.15 -10.16 -13.79
N TYR A 328 16.85 -9.90 -13.60
CA TYR A 328 16.19 -9.74 -12.31
C TYR A 328 15.48 -11.01 -11.84
N GLY A 329 15.67 -12.15 -12.53
CA GLY A 329 15.04 -13.43 -12.21
C GLY A 329 13.60 -13.59 -12.71
N PHE A 330 13.11 -12.67 -13.54
CA PHE A 330 11.78 -12.77 -14.15
C PHE A 330 11.84 -13.46 -15.52
N LYS A 331 10.86 -14.31 -15.79
CA LYS A 331 10.70 -15.08 -17.03
C LYS A 331 10.61 -14.18 -18.26
N ASP A 332 9.75 -13.17 -18.21
CA ASP A 332 9.51 -12.19 -19.26
C ASP A 332 8.80 -10.94 -18.68
N ALA A 333 8.52 -9.95 -19.53
CA ALA A 333 7.95 -8.64 -19.15
C ALA A 333 6.42 -8.54 -19.31
N THR A 334 5.72 -9.63 -19.62
CA THR A 334 4.34 -9.64 -20.14
C THR A 334 3.42 -10.70 -19.52
N SER A 335 3.98 -11.85 -19.11
CA SER A 335 3.28 -12.88 -18.34
C SER A 335 2.84 -12.29 -17.00
N TYR A 336 1.64 -12.67 -16.54
CA TYR A 336 1.14 -12.33 -15.21
C TYR A 336 0.57 -13.54 -14.45
N GLY A 337 0.58 -13.47 -13.12
CA GLY A 337 0.13 -14.53 -12.23
C GLY A 337 0.99 -14.70 -10.98
N SER A 338 0.82 -15.81 -10.27
CA SER A 338 1.40 -16.06 -8.93
C SER A 338 2.77 -16.75 -8.92
N GLY A 339 3.44 -16.91 -10.07
CA GLY A 339 4.77 -17.56 -10.14
C GLY A 339 5.87 -16.69 -9.55
N SER A 340 6.91 -17.31 -8.97
CA SER A 340 8.03 -16.58 -8.35
C SER A 340 8.97 -15.91 -9.35
N ASP A 341 8.89 -16.30 -10.61
CA ASP A 341 9.57 -15.75 -11.78
C ASP A 341 8.69 -14.77 -12.57
N ILE A 342 7.56 -14.31 -12.01
CA ILE A 342 6.61 -13.44 -12.71
C ILE A 342 6.70 -12.00 -12.18
N PHE A 343 6.93 -11.04 -13.08
CA PHE A 343 6.99 -9.61 -12.71
C PHE A 343 5.61 -9.03 -12.39
N TRP A 344 4.57 -9.38 -13.15
CA TRP A 344 3.20 -8.86 -12.99
C TRP A 344 2.33 -9.83 -12.19
N GLY A 345 1.86 -9.45 -11.00
CA GLY A 345 1.03 -10.36 -10.18
C GLY A 345 -0.41 -10.50 -10.69
N ASN A 346 -0.91 -9.46 -11.36
CA ASN A 346 -2.10 -9.48 -12.21
C ASN A 346 -1.82 -8.63 -13.47
N ASP A 347 -2.82 -8.36 -14.32
CA ASP A 347 -2.59 -7.66 -15.59
C ASP A 347 -2.28 -6.15 -15.45
N TYR A 348 -2.30 -5.58 -14.24
CA TYR A 348 -1.95 -4.19 -14.00
C TYR A 348 -0.85 -3.99 -12.95
N HIS A 349 -0.82 -4.84 -11.91
CA HIS A 349 0.02 -4.62 -10.73
C HIS A 349 1.27 -5.51 -10.73
N PRO A 350 2.44 -4.99 -10.33
CA PRO A 350 3.65 -5.77 -10.12
C PRO A 350 3.47 -6.79 -8.99
N SER A 351 4.17 -7.92 -9.05
CA SER A 351 4.16 -8.95 -8.02
C SER A 351 4.97 -8.53 -6.79
N SER A 352 4.79 -9.26 -5.67
CA SER A 352 5.64 -9.09 -4.48
C SER A 352 7.14 -9.25 -4.80
N PHE A 353 7.49 -10.13 -5.75
CA PHE A 353 8.87 -10.33 -6.19
C PHE A 353 9.44 -9.10 -6.91
N ALA A 354 8.64 -8.40 -7.72
CA ALA A 354 9.01 -7.12 -8.31
C ALA A 354 9.09 -5.99 -7.26
N HIS A 355 8.12 -5.94 -6.34
CA HIS A 355 8.12 -5.01 -5.21
C HIS A 355 9.35 -5.09 -4.31
N LYS A 356 10.03 -6.25 -4.24
CA LYS A 356 11.31 -6.39 -3.54
C LYS A 356 12.38 -5.45 -4.12
N PHE A 357 12.53 -5.39 -5.43
CA PHE A 357 13.50 -4.51 -6.09
C PHE A 357 13.15 -3.03 -5.87
N PHE A 358 11.86 -2.69 -5.89
CA PHE A 358 11.39 -1.33 -5.60
C PHE A 358 11.71 -0.92 -4.15
N GLY A 359 11.40 -1.79 -3.18
CA GLY A 359 11.75 -1.54 -1.78
C GLY A 359 13.26 -1.48 -1.55
N GLN A 360 14.04 -2.25 -2.30
CA GLN A 360 15.51 -2.20 -2.24
C GLN A 360 16.03 -0.86 -2.76
N GLU A 361 15.58 -0.40 -3.93
CA GLU A 361 15.97 0.88 -4.52
C GLU A 361 15.59 2.05 -3.60
N VAL A 362 14.39 2.04 -3.04
CA VAL A 362 13.98 3.10 -2.12
C VAL A 362 14.81 3.09 -0.83
N GLY A 363 14.89 1.95 -0.14
CA GLY A 363 15.53 1.88 1.18
C GLY A 363 17.06 2.02 1.12
N GLN A 364 17.70 1.47 0.07
CA GLN A 364 19.16 1.43 -0.04
C GLN A 364 19.77 2.54 -0.90
N ASN A 365 19.01 3.16 -1.82
CA ASN A 365 19.52 4.24 -2.69
C ASN A 365 18.76 5.56 -2.48
N ALA A 366 17.44 5.61 -2.66
CA ALA A 366 16.68 6.86 -2.58
C ALA A 366 16.62 7.46 -1.15
N LEU A 367 16.72 6.61 -0.14
CA LEU A 367 16.80 6.94 1.28
C LEU A 367 18.19 6.58 1.87
N GLU A 368 19.21 6.38 1.04
CA GLU A 368 20.59 6.09 1.49
C GLU A 368 21.10 7.17 2.46
N GLY A 369 21.77 6.74 3.54
CA GLY A 369 22.34 7.65 4.54
C GLY A 369 21.30 8.44 5.34
N THR A 370 20.01 8.15 5.19
CA THR A 370 18.94 8.66 6.05
C THR A 370 18.74 7.75 7.27
N ILE A 371 17.80 8.11 8.14
CA ILE A 371 17.43 7.32 9.32
C ILE A 371 16.25 6.36 9.05
N TRP A 372 15.67 6.37 7.85
CA TRP A 372 14.43 5.63 7.54
C TRP A 372 14.72 4.15 7.29
#